data_AF-A0A975GL27-F1
#
_entry.id   AF-A0A975GL27-F1
#
_cell.length_a   1.000
_cell.length_b   1.000
_cell.length_c   1.000
_cell.angle_alpha   90.00
_cell.angle_beta   90.00
_cell.angle_gamma   90.00
#
_symmetry.space_group_name_H-M   'P 1'
#
loop_
_entity.id
_entity.type
_entity.pdbx_description
1 polymer ?
#
loop_
_entity_poly.entity_id
_entity_poly.type
_entity_poly.pdbx_seq_one_letter_code
_entity_poly.pdbx_strand_id
1 'polypeptide(L)' 'MKKLILISVATFMIVLPTGALAEKLVIAIAEWPPYIMAGKEQPSGTDVDIAREICRRLGIEP' A
#
# COMPACT_ATOMS: atom_id res chain seq x y z
N MET A 1 12.40 19.48 -34.63
CA MET A 1 11.89 19.83 -33.28
C MET A 1 10.73 18.95 -32.82
N LYS A 2 9.63 18.80 -33.58
CA LYS A 2 8.47 17.96 -33.19
C LYS A 2 8.83 16.50 -32.82
N LYS A 3 9.73 15.85 -33.55
CA LYS A 3 10.17 14.47 -33.28
C LYS A 3 10.95 14.33 -31.96
N LEU A 4 11.78 15.32 -31.62
CA LEU A 4 12.55 15.33 -30.37
C LEU A 4 11.61 15.47 -29.16
N ILE A 5 10.62 16.35 -29.25
CA ILE A 5 9.59 16.53 -28.21
C ILE A 5 8.83 15.22 -27.96
N LEU A 6 8.43 14.54 -29.04
CA LEU A 6 7.70 13.27 -28.95
C LEU A 6 8.51 12.18 -28.23
N ILE A 7 9.81 12.08 -28.55
CA ILE A 7 10.73 11.12 -27.93
C ILE A 7 10.87 11.45 -26.44
N SER A 8 11.09 12.71 -26.07
CA SER A 8 11.20 13.10 -24.67
C SER A 8 9.94 12.83 -23.84
N VAL A 9 8.74 13.03 -24.41
CA VAL A 9 7.47 12.70 -23.71
C VAL A 9 7.31 11.20 -23.53
N ALA A 10 7.65 10.41 -24.56
CA ALA A 10 7.59 8.96 -24.48
C ALA A 10 8.57 8.40 -23.45
N THR A 11 9.81 8.91 -23.40
CA THR A 11 10.79 8.53 -22.38
C THR A 11 10.31 8.91 -20.99
N PHE A 12 9.79 10.12 -20.80
CA PHE A 12 9.26 10.56 -19.50
C PHE A 12 8.11 9.66 -19.00
N MET A 13 7.22 9.24 -19.90
CA MET A 13 6.12 8.31 -19.57
C MET A 13 6.60 6.91 -19.13
N ILE A 14 7.75 6.46 -19.65
CA ILE A 14 8.34 5.15 -19.30
C ILE A 14 9.13 5.23 -17.98
N VAL A 15 9.77 6.37 -17.70
CA VAL A 15 10.59 6.56 -16.47
C VAL A 15 9.74 7.03 -15.30
N LEU A 16 8.48 7.43 -15.51
CA LEU A 16 7.57 7.67 -14.42
C LEU A 16 7.49 6.40 -13.57
N PRO A 17 7.84 6.47 -12.28
CA PRO A 17 7.69 5.33 -11.40
C PRO A 17 6.19 5.03 -11.36
N THR A 18 5.76 4.03 -12.12
CA THR A 18 4.50 3.33 -11.89
C THR A 18 4.66 2.81 -10.47
N GLY A 19 4.06 3.51 -9.51
CA GLY A 19 4.43 3.43 -8.10
C GLY A 19 4.69 1.99 -7.69
N ALA A 20 5.78 1.77 -6.95
CA ALA A 20 6.02 0.49 -6.32
C ALA A 20 4.86 0.23 -5.35
N LEU A 21 3.76 -0.33 -5.88
CA LEU A 21 2.64 -0.82 -5.10
C LEU A 21 3.20 -2.07 -4.44
N ALA A 22 3.49 -1.98 -3.14
CA ALA A 22 3.84 -3.16 -2.38
C ALA A 22 2.64 -4.11 -2.49
N GLU A 23 2.84 -5.31 -3.05
CA GLU A 23 1.75 -6.28 -3.22
C GLU A 23 1.22 -6.75 -1.85
N LYS A 24 2.09 -6.75 -0.82
CA LYS A 24 1.78 -7.19 0.53
C LYS A 24 2.47 -6.34 1.59
N LEU A 25 1.75 -6.02 2.67
CA LEU A 25 2.29 -5.39 3.87
C LEU A 25 2.23 -6.37 5.04
N VAL A 26 3.34 -6.56 5.77
CA VAL A 26 3.37 -7.39 6.99
C VAL A 26 3.60 -6.48 8.19
N ILE A 27 2.63 -6.45 9.10
CA ILE A 27 2.68 -5.62 10.31
C ILE A 27 2.87 -6.53 11.53
N ALA A 28 3.99 -6.34 12.24
CA ALA A 28 4.19 -6.98 13.53
C ALA A 28 3.36 -6.26 14.60
N ILE A 29 2.52 -7.01 15.32
CA ILE A 29 1.61 -6.48 16.34
C ILE A 29 1.81 -7.21 17.68
N ALA A 30 1.52 -6.51 18.77
CA ALA A 30 1.45 -7.08 20.12
C ALA A 30 0.03 -6.89 20.67
N GLU A 31 -0.41 -7.79 21.54
CA GLU A 31 -1.74 -7.69 22.16
C GLU A 31 -1.80 -6.46 23.07
N TRP A 32 -2.74 -5.56 22.77
CA TRP A 32 -2.92 -4.27 23.44
C TRP A 32 -4.39 -3.82 23.36
N PRO A 33 -5.28 -4.34 24.22
CA PRO A 33 -6.70 -4.00 24.16
C PRO A 33 -6.98 -2.51 24.48
N PRO A 34 -8.01 -1.89 23.86
CA PRO A 34 -8.90 -2.42 22.80
C PRO A 34 -8.33 -2.24 21.38
N TYR A 35 -7.10 -1.76 21.25
CA TYR A 35 -6.49 -1.35 19.98
C TYR A 35 -6.04 -2.54 19.14
N ILE A 36 -5.52 -3.58 19.79
CA ILE A 36 -5.12 -4.85 19.21
C ILE A 36 -5.56 -5.97 20.15
N MET A 37 -6.53 -6.76 19.74
CA MET A 37 -7.02 -7.93 20.45
C MET A 37 -6.63 -9.17 19.65
N ALA A 38 -6.06 -10.16 20.35
CA ALA A 38 -5.78 -11.46 19.74
C ALA A 38 -7.11 -12.15 19.40
N GLY A 39 -7.33 -12.45 18.13
CA GLY A 39 -8.46 -13.28 17.68
C GLY A 39 -8.02 -14.70 17.36
N LYS A 40 -8.97 -15.65 17.34
CA LYS A 40 -8.68 -17.06 17.06
C LYS A 40 -8.11 -17.29 15.66
N GLU A 41 -8.51 -16.48 14.69
CA GLU A 41 -8.09 -16.59 13.28
C GLU A 41 -7.49 -15.29 12.75
N GLN A 42 -8.00 -14.14 13.19
CA GLN A 42 -7.50 -12.83 12.79
C GLN A 42 -7.54 -11.84 13.96
N PRO A 43 -6.53 -10.98 14.11
CA PRO A 43 -6.56 -9.91 15.09
C PRO A 43 -7.68 -8.91 14.78
N SER A 44 -8.15 -8.22 15.82
CA SER A 44 -9.17 -7.17 15.74
C SER A 44 -8.78 -5.98 16.62
N GLY A 45 -9.50 -4.86 16.48
CA GLY A 45 -9.26 -3.64 17.25
C GLY A 45 -8.96 -2.45 16.35
N THR A 46 -8.96 -1.26 16.96
CA THR A 46 -8.92 0.01 16.23
C THR A 46 -7.70 0.13 15.31
N ASP A 47 -6.52 -0.29 15.77
CA ASP A 47 -5.29 -0.16 14.99
C ASP A 47 -5.27 -1.15 13.82
N VAL A 48 -5.84 -2.34 14.01
CA VAL A 48 -6.03 -3.34 12.95
C VAL A 48 -6.99 -2.81 11.88
N ASP A 49 -8.07 -2.16 12.28
CA ASP A 49 -9.06 -1.61 11.36
C ASP A 49 -8.49 -0.43 10.55
N ILE A 50 -7.69 0.43 11.18
CA ILE A 50 -6.97 1.51 10.49
C ILE A 50 -5.99 0.93 9.46
N ALA A 51 -5.19 -0.06 9.85
CA ALA A 51 -4.23 -0.68 8.94
C ALA A 51 -4.92 -1.33 7.74
N ARG A 52 -6.01 -2.08 7.95
CA ARG A 52 -6.80 -2.69 6.88
C ARG A 52 -7.38 -1.65 5.92
N GLU A 53 -7.91 -0.54 6.45
CA GLU A 53 -8.47 0.54 5.63
C GLU A 53 -7.40 1.26 4.80
N ILE A 54 -6.19 1.46 5.36
CA ILE A 54 -5.05 2.01 4.61
C ILE A 54 -4.65 1.05 3.48
N CYS A 55 -4.46 -0.24 3.77
CA CYS A 55 -4.14 -1.25 2.76
C CYS A 55 -5.20 -1.30 1.66
N ARG A 56 -6.49 -1.27 2.02
CA ARG A 56 -7.61 -1.23 1.06
C ARG A 56 -7.55 -0.01 0.13
N ARG A 57 -7.25 1.18 0.67
CA ARG A 57 -7.12 2.42 -0.13
C ARG A 57 -5.93 2.40 -1.08
N LEU A 58 -4.85 1.72 -0.68
CA LEU A 58 -3.63 1.60 -1.46
C LEU A 58 -3.66 0.41 -2.42
N GLY A 59 -4.68 -0.45 -2.35
CA GLY A 59 -4.76 -1.69 -3.14
C GLY A 59 -3.72 -2.73 -2.73
N ILE A 60 -3.30 -2.72 -1.46
CA ILE A 60 -2.27 -3.59 -0.89
C ILE A 60 -2.95 -4.70 -0.09
N GLU A 61 -2.42 -5.93 -0.15
CA GLU A 61 -2.87 -7.02 0.71
C GLU A 61 -2.28 -6.86 2.13
N PRO A 62 -3.12 -6.76 3.18
CA PRO A 62 -2.68 -6.63 4.58
C PRO A 62 -2.22 -7.94 5.22
#